data_AF-A0AA39AMN5-F1
#
_entry.id   AF-A0AA39AMN5-F1
#
_cell.length_a   1.000
_cell.length_b   1.000
_cell.length_c   1.000
_cell.angle_alpha   90.00
_cell.angle_beta   90.00
_cell.angle_gamma   90.00
#
_symmetry.space_group_name_H-M   'P 1'
#
loop_
_entity.id
_entity.type
_entity.pdbx_description
1 polymer ?
#
loop_
_entity_poly.entity_id
_entity_poly.type
_entity_poly.pdbx_seq_one_letter_code
_entity_poly.pdbx_strand_id
1 'polypeptide(L)'
;MVTVGWTKSGFPSLRTSRFRVSCSAKPETVQKVCEIVKKQLALPAESELTPESKFAALGADSLDTVEIVMSLEEEFGISVEEESSQNITTVQEAADLIEKLVQKKSEA
;
A
#
# COMPACT_ATOMS: atom_id res chain seq x y z
N MET A 1 -18.62 53.58 -21.34
CA MET A 1 -18.59 53.51 -19.86
C MET A 1 -18.44 52.04 -19.49
N VAL A 2 -17.35 51.72 -18.80
CA VAL A 2 -16.92 50.35 -18.46
C VAL A 2 -17.60 49.88 -17.18
N THR A 3 -18.13 48.66 -17.18
CA THR A 3 -18.38 47.90 -15.94
C THR A 3 -17.78 46.51 -16.10
N VAL A 4 -16.60 46.39 -15.50
CA VAL A 4 -15.92 45.14 -15.14
C VAL A 4 -16.73 44.44 -14.04
N GLY A 5 -16.85 43.12 -14.10
CA GLY A 5 -17.51 42.32 -13.06
C GLY A 5 -17.21 40.83 -13.19
N TRP A 6 -15.94 40.48 -13.03
CA TRP A 6 -15.44 39.10 -12.91
C TRP A 6 -15.90 38.51 -11.56
N THR A 7 -16.78 37.50 -11.56
CA THR A 7 -17.12 36.75 -10.35
C THR A 7 -16.26 35.49 -10.24
N LYS A 8 -15.25 35.55 -9.37
CA LYS A 8 -14.59 34.37 -8.80
C LYS A 8 -15.52 33.76 -7.74
N SER A 9 -15.97 32.53 -7.97
CA SER A 9 -16.42 31.59 -6.93
C SER A 9 -15.57 30.34 -7.14
N GLY A 10 -14.63 29.99 -6.27
CA GLY A 10 -14.91 29.59 -4.90
C GLY A 10 -14.93 28.05 -4.88
N PHE A 11 -13.78 27.47 -4.52
CA PHE A 11 -13.45 26.05 -4.40
C PHE A 11 -14.60 25.10 -3.98
N PRO A 12 -14.52 23.84 -4.44
CA PRO A 12 -14.51 22.72 -3.51
C PRO A 12 -13.15 22.04 -3.57
N SER A 13 -12.30 22.36 -2.60
CA SER A 13 -11.43 21.34 -2.01
C SER A 13 -12.35 20.28 -1.40
N LEU A 14 -11.90 19.02 -1.40
CA LEU A 14 -12.60 17.79 -0.95
C LEU A 14 -13.28 17.01 -2.09
N ARG A 15 -12.52 16.10 -2.69
CA ARG A 15 -12.37 14.75 -2.13
C ARG A 15 -11.00 14.23 -2.54
N THR A 16 -9.98 14.53 -1.72
CA THR A 16 -8.97 13.49 -1.48
C THR A 16 -9.80 12.28 -1.09
N SER A 17 -9.81 11.29 -1.97
CA SER A 17 -10.41 9.99 -1.68
C SER A 17 -9.75 9.59 -0.38
N ARG A 18 -10.48 9.75 0.73
CA ARG A 18 -10.11 9.15 2.00
C ARG A 18 -10.13 7.69 1.65
N PHE A 19 -8.94 7.17 1.33
CA PHE A 19 -8.68 5.75 1.25
C PHE A 19 -9.08 5.26 2.63
N ARG A 20 -10.34 4.87 2.72
CA ARG A 20 -10.92 4.31 3.92
C ARG A 20 -10.33 2.92 3.87
N VAL A 21 -9.15 2.78 4.46
CA VAL A 21 -8.54 1.50 4.75
C VAL A 21 -9.49 0.86 5.75
N SER A 22 -10.55 0.24 5.23
CA SER A 22 -11.21 -0.86 5.89
C SER A 22 -10.13 -1.93 5.96
N CYS A 23 -9.46 -2.00 7.10
CA CYS A 23 -8.59 -3.11 7.47
C CYS A 23 -9.37 -4.40 7.20
N SER A 24 -9.03 -5.05 6.10
CA SER A 24 -9.74 -6.20 5.55
C SER A 24 -8.79 -7.38 5.38
N ALA A 25 -7.47 -7.14 5.45
CA ALA A 25 -6.45 -8.18 5.47
C ALA A 25 -6.61 -9.08 6.69
N LYS A 26 -6.54 -10.40 6.44
CA LYS A 26 -6.47 -11.38 7.52
C LYS A 26 -5.18 -11.17 8.32
N PRO A 27 -5.18 -11.45 9.64
CA PRO A 27 -3.97 -11.34 10.44
C PRO A 27 -2.83 -12.23 9.91
N GLU A 28 -3.17 -13.38 9.32
CA GLU A 28 -2.22 -14.28 8.66
C GLU A 28 -1.53 -13.61 7.45
N THR A 29 -2.29 -12.86 6.63
CA THR A 29 -1.75 -12.12 5.48
C THR A 29 -0.79 -11.04 5.94
N VAL A 30 -1.15 -10.28 6.99
CA VAL A 30 -0.27 -9.25 7.57
C VAL A 30 1.03 -9.88 8.09
N GLN A 31 0.94 -11.01 8.79
CA GLN A 31 2.13 -11.72 9.30
C GLN A 31 3.05 -12.17 8.17
N LYS A 32 2.51 -12.79 7.11
CA LYS A 32 3.28 -13.17 5.94
C LYS A 32 3.96 -11.98 5.25
N VAL A 33 3.25 -10.86 5.10
CA VAL A 33 3.83 -9.63 4.53
C VAL A 33 5.00 -9.15 5.41
N CYS A 34 4.82 -9.10 6.73
CA CYS A 34 5.89 -8.76 7.66
C CYS A 34 7.10 -9.70 7.52
N GLU A 35 6.90 -11.01 7.42
CA GLU A 35 7.97 -11.98 7.28
C GLU A 35 8.79 -11.78 5.99
N ILE A 36 8.12 -11.55 4.86
CA ILE A 36 8.78 -11.29 3.57
C ILE A 36 9.59 -10.00 3.65
N VAL A 37 9.01 -8.95 4.23
CA VAL A 37 9.69 -7.65 4.39
C VAL A 37 10.92 -7.79 5.28
N LYS A 38 10.82 -8.51 6.41
CA LYS A 38 11.98 -8.78 7.28
C LYS A 38 13.07 -9.53 6.53
N LYS A 39 12.70 -10.53 5.74
CA LYS A 39 13.64 -11.35 4.97
C LYS A 39 14.35 -10.51 3.91
N GLN A 40 13.60 -9.68 3.18
CA GLN A 40 14.17 -8.87 2.10
C GLN A 40 15.08 -7.76 2.61
N LEU A 41 14.65 -7.08 3.67
CA LEU A 41 15.42 -6.00 4.31
C LEU A 41 16.46 -6.50 5.32
N ALA A 42 16.66 -7.83 5.43
CA ALA A 42 17.54 -8.48 6.40
C ALA A 42 17.37 -7.96 7.84
N LEU A 43 16.12 -7.66 8.23
CA LEU A 43 15.81 -7.14 9.57
C LEU A 43 15.95 -8.26 10.62
N PRO A 44 16.44 -7.93 11.83
CA PRO A 44 16.54 -8.91 12.91
C PRO A 44 15.16 -9.47 13.28
N ALA A 45 15.11 -10.72 13.75
CA ALA A 45 13.85 -11.37 14.14
C ALA A 45 13.06 -10.56 15.19
N GLU A 46 13.79 -9.89 16.09
CA GLU A 46 13.28 -9.01 17.15
C GLU A 46 12.75 -7.66 16.63
N SER A 47 12.91 -7.35 15.35
CA SER A 47 12.30 -6.14 14.77
C SER A 47 10.78 -6.23 14.86
N GLU A 48 10.19 -5.31 15.63
CA GLU A 48 8.74 -5.23 15.73
C GLU A 48 8.19 -4.49 14.52
N LEU A 49 7.53 -5.22 13.63
CA LEU A 49 6.82 -4.65 12.49
C LEU A 49 5.36 -4.49 12.87
N THR A 50 4.89 -3.24 12.78
CA THR A 50 3.50 -2.90 13.00
C THR A 50 2.81 -2.74 11.64
N PRO A 51 1.48 -2.92 11.56
CA PRO A 51 0.72 -2.61 10.35
C PRO A 51 0.93 -1.14 9.88
N GLU A 52 1.18 -0.23 10.82
CA GLU A 52 1.44 1.19 10.53
C GLU A 52 2.89 1.47 10.11
N SER A 53 3.78 0.46 10.18
CA SER A 53 5.18 0.60 9.79
C SER A 53 5.27 0.91 8.30
N LYS A 54 6.03 1.96 7.97
CA LYS A 54 6.29 2.38 6.59
C LYS A 54 7.53 1.69 6.05
N PHE A 55 7.50 1.24 4.80
CA PHE A 55 8.66 0.60 4.16
C PHE A 55 9.89 1.51 4.16
N ALA A 56 9.72 2.79 3.84
CA ALA A 56 10.81 3.77 3.92
C ALA A 56 11.38 3.95 5.34
N ALA A 57 10.58 3.76 6.40
CA ALA A 57 11.05 3.82 7.79
C ALA A 57 11.83 2.56 8.21
N LEU A 58 11.60 1.45 7.51
CA LEU A 58 12.33 0.19 7.68
C LEU A 58 13.64 0.16 6.87
N GLY A 59 13.93 1.22 6.12
CA GLY A 59 15.11 1.32 5.28
C GLY A 59 14.95 0.70 3.90
N ALA A 60 13.72 0.36 3.48
CA ALA A 60 13.46 -0.07 2.11
C ALA A 60 13.66 1.10 1.16
N ASP A 61 14.51 0.92 0.16
CA ASP A 61 14.63 1.83 -0.97
C ASP A 61 13.61 1.50 -2.09
N SER A 62 13.69 2.24 -3.19
CA SER A 62 12.80 2.03 -4.34
C SER A 62 13.00 0.67 -5.03
N LEU A 63 14.20 0.09 -4.97
CA LEU A 63 14.50 -1.23 -5.53
C LEU A 63 14.01 -2.33 -4.59
N ASP A 64 14.26 -2.21 -3.29
CA ASP A 64 13.78 -3.12 -2.25
C ASP A 64 12.25 -3.25 -2.31
N THR A 65 11.55 -2.14 -2.52
CA THR A 65 10.08 -2.12 -2.64
C THR A 65 9.61 -2.96 -3.83
N VAL A 66 10.31 -2.90 -4.97
CA VAL A 66 10.00 -3.74 -6.14
C VAL A 66 10.25 -5.21 -5.82
N GLU A 67 11.37 -5.56 -5.19
CA GLU A 67 11.71 -6.94 -4.83
C GLU A 67 10.73 -7.54 -3.82
N ILE A 68 10.30 -6.75 -2.83
CA ILE A 68 9.26 -7.14 -1.85
C ILE A 68 7.95 -7.43 -2.57
N VAL A 69 7.52 -6.55 -3.48
CA VAL A 69 6.27 -6.72 -4.23
C VAL A 69 6.31 -7.96 -5.12
N MET A 70 7.42 -8.19 -5.82
CA MET A 70 7.59 -9.41 -6.63
C MET A 70 7.55 -10.68 -5.77
N SER A 71 8.20 -10.67 -4.59
CA SER A 71 8.16 -11.80 -3.66
C SER A 71 6.76 -12.07 -3.13
N LEU A 72 5.99 -11.01 -2.88
CA LEU A 72 4.60 -11.09 -2.46
C LEU A 72 3.69 -11.63 -3.57
N GLU A 73 3.89 -11.20 -4.82
CA GLU A 73 3.19 -11.73 -5.99
C GLU A 73 3.41 -13.24 -6.13
N GLU A 74 4.65 -13.69 -6.01
CA GLU A 74 4.99 -15.11 -6.11
C GLU A 74 4.42 -15.93 -4.93
N GLU A 75 4.58 -15.46 -3.70
CA GLU A 75 4.10 -16.16 -2.49
C GLU A 75 2.57 -16.34 -2.48
N PHE A 76 1.83 -15.30 -2.87
CA PHE A 76 0.36 -15.34 -2.89
C PHE A 76 -0.20 -15.75 -4.26
N GLY A 77 0.65 -15.88 -5.27
CA GLY A 77 0.29 -16.15 -6.66
C GLY A 77 -0.62 -15.08 -7.26
N ILE A 78 -0.46 -13.80 -6.89
CA ILE A 78 -1.28 -12.71 -7.41
C ILE A 78 -0.50 -11.87 -8.42
N SER A 79 -1.17 -10.91 -9.06
CA SER A 79 -0.53 -9.89 -9.88
C SER A 79 -0.93 -8.52 -9.36
N VAL A 80 0.06 -7.76 -8.93
CA VAL A 80 -0.06 -6.40 -8.42
C VAL A 80 0.32 -5.44 -9.53
N GLU A 81 -0.54 -4.48 -9.84
CA GLU A 81 -0.19 -3.45 -10.83
C GLU A 81 0.90 -2.52 -10.28
N GLU A 82 1.83 -2.10 -11.13
CA GLU A 82 2.94 -1.22 -10.75
C GLU A 82 2.46 0.11 -10.13
N GLU A 83 1.38 0.69 -10.67
CA GLU A 83 0.78 1.91 -10.10
C GLU A 83 0.26 1.64 -8.67
N SER A 84 -0.32 0.47 -8.44
CA SER A 84 -0.81 0.10 -7.13
C SER A 84 0.34 -0.13 -6.16
N SER A 85 1.42 -0.79 -6.59
CA SER A 85 2.59 -1.09 -5.75
C SER A 85 3.37 0.18 -5.36
N GLN A 86 3.50 1.16 -6.27
CA GLN A 86 4.13 2.45 -5.97
C GLN A 86 3.34 3.29 -4.96
N ASN A 87 2.03 3.07 -4.86
CA ASN A 87 1.18 3.75 -3.88
C ASN A 87 1.20 3.08 -2.50
N ILE A 88 1.84 1.91 -2.35
CA ILE A 88 1.92 1.21 -1.07
C ILE A 88 3.02 1.85 -0.23
N THR A 89 2.64 2.44 0.90
CA THR A 89 3.59 3.08 1.81
C THR A 89 3.78 2.32 3.12
N THR A 90 2.78 1.53 3.52
CA THR A 90 2.71 0.83 4.80
C THR A 90 2.48 -0.67 4.64
N VAL A 91 2.88 -1.43 5.66
CA VAL A 91 2.63 -2.89 5.74
C VAL A 91 1.13 -3.20 5.64
N GLN A 92 0.30 -2.41 6.32
CA GLN A 92 -1.15 -2.59 6.28
C GLN A 92 -1.73 -2.41 4.87
N GLU A 93 -1.32 -1.36 4.16
CA GLU A 93 -1.75 -1.12 2.78
C GLU A 93 -1.34 -2.27 1.86
N ALA A 94 -0.13 -2.81 2.03
CA ALA A 94 0.34 -3.97 1.29
C ALA A 94 -0.57 -5.17 1.55
N ALA A 95 -0.78 -5.52 2.82
CA ALA A 95 -1.59 -6.67 3.21
C ALA A 95 -3.05 -6.54 2.74
N ASP A 96 -3.64 -5.34 2.85
CA ASP A 96 -5.02 -5.08 2.39
C ASP A 96 -5.15 -5.20 0.87
N LEU A 97 -4.13 -4.79 0.12
CA LEU A 97 -4.10 -4.94 -1.32
C LEU A 97 -3.95 -6.41 -1.74
N ILE A 98 -3.03 -7.13 -1.09
CA ILE A 98 -2.80 -8.56 -1.31
C ILE A 98 -4.09 -9.34 -1.09
N GLU A 99 -4.76 -9.12 0.04
CA GLU A 99 -6.00 -9.82 0.38
C GLU A 99 -7.09 -9.59 -0.67
N LYS A 100 -7.25 -8.35 -1.15
CA LYS A 100 -8.22 -8.02 -2.21
C LYS A 100 -7.92 -8.76 -3.51
N LEU A 101 -6.65 -8.86 -3.89
CA LEU A 101 -6.24 -9.54 -5.12
C LEU A 101 -6.37 -11.06 -4.99
N VAL A 102 -6.04 -11.63 -3.83
CA VAL A 102 -6.25 -13.05 -3.52
C VAL A 102 -7.75 -13.39 -3.62
N GLN A 103 -8.63 -12.57 -3.04
CA GLN A 103 -10.08 -12.75 -3.13
C GLN A 103 -10.55 -12.67 -4.59
N LYS A 104 -10.14 -11.63 -5.33
CA LYS A 104 -10.49 -11.44 -6.73
C LYS A 104 -10.01 -12.59 -7.63
N LYS A 105 -8.83 -13.16 -7.35
CA LYS A 105 -8.31 -14.33 -8.08
C LYS A 105 -9.10 -15.60 -7.78
N SER A 106 -9.58 -15.78 -6.55
CA SER A 106 -10.38 -16.97 -6.18
C SER A 106 -11.78 -17.01 -6.80
N GLU A 107 -12.27 -15.88 -7.27
CA GLU A 107 -13.58 -15.74 -7.92
C GLU A 107 -13.52 -15.87 -9.45
N ALA A 108 -12.32 -15.96 -10.04
CA ALA A 108 -12.07 -16.06 -11.47
C ALA A 108 -11.70 -17.49 -11.89
#